data_AF-A0A9D6YEV4-F1
#
_entry.id   AF-A0A9D6YEV4-F1
#
_cell.length_a   1.000
_cell.length_b   1.000
_cell.length_c   1.000
_cell.angle_alpha   90.00
_cell.angle_beta   90.00
_cell.angle_gamma   90.00
#
_symmetry.space_group_name_H-M   'P 1'
#
loop_
_entity.id
_entity.type
_entity.pdbx_description
1 polymer ?
#
loop_
_entity_poly.entity_id
_entity_poly.type
_entity_poly.pdbx_seq_one_letter_code
_entity_poly.pdbx_strand_id
1 'polypeptide(L)'
;MKAKLLLVAVLAAAPVFAADQVPLFNATLSVGKEHRFVLVDREGKTSSFLALGESFAGYKLKGYDPKTGVLELERQGRVHRLTLVADAATKDAPAAAIPATIADAEAVLNKMHFEEMMERALALQKKMIAGQFEQVTKRMTAQGADPAEAAAFQKKMTDEVLAALDAKQLKADVSKIYIEVFTKQELDQIGAFFTTPLGGMLSAKQPVVQEKLGAVVAGRMAEVMPRVQKMGAEFAAAQKAKRDGAGGTPASKK
;
A
#
# COMPACT_ATOMS: atom_id res chain seq x y z
N MET A 1 -27.58 39.73 62.12
CA MET A 1 -26.35 38.91 62.02
C MET A 1 -26.33 38.00 63.24
N LYS A 2 -26.29 36.66 63.23
CA LYS A 2 -26.11 35.61 62.22
C LYS A 2 -26.85 34.38 62.77
N ALA A 3 -27.50 33.63 61.89
CA ALA A 3 -28.06 32.31 62.18
C ALA A 3 -27.00 31.21 62.05
N LYS A 4 -27.20 30.11 62.77
CA LYS A 4 -27.22 28.69 62.32
C LYS A 4 -26.70 27.76 63.42
N LEU A 5 -27.55 26.92 64.01
CA LEU A 5 -28.08 25.63 63.53
C LEU A 5 -27.18 24.47 63.96
N LEU A 6 -27.61 23.76 65.01
CA LEU A 6 -27.17 22.40 65.34
C LEU A 6 -27.61 21.44 64.23
N LEU A 7 -26.69 20.63 63.72
CA LEU A 7 -27.00 19.50 62.84
C LEU A 7 -26.93 18.22 63.67
N VAL A 8 -28.09 17.59 63.88
CA VAL A 8 -28.22 16.22 64.40
C VAL A 8 -27.96 15.27 63.24
N ALA A 9 -26.98 14.37 63.40
CA ALA A 9 -26.70 13.30 62.45
C ALA A 9 -27.74 12.19 62.61
N VAL A 10 -28.59 12.01 61.59
CA VAL A 10 -29.43 10.81 61.45
C VAL A 10 -28.65 9.81 60.59
N LEU A 11 -28.27 8.68 61.19
CA LEU A 11 -27.83 7.49 60.45
C LEU A 11 -29.03 6.95 59.67
N ALA A 12 -29.04 7.13 58.35
CA ALA A 12 -29.88 6.34 57.46
C ALA A 12 -29.07 5.13 56.97
N ALA A 13 -29.39 3.95 57.50
CA ALA A 13 -28.97 2.69 56.92
C ALA A 13 -29.68 2.51 55.57
N ALA A 14 -28.97 2.78 54.47
CA ALA A 14 -29.47 2.46 53.14
C ALA A 14 -29.26 0.96 52.88
N PRO A 15 -30.26 0.23 52.35
CA PRO A 15 -30.07 -1.13 51.88
C PRO A 15 -29.10 -1.11 50.69
N VAL A 16 -28.10 -1.99 50.72
CA VAL A 16 -27.19 -2.22 49.60
C VAL A 16 -28.00 -2.83 48.45
N PHE A 17 -28.51 -1.98 47.57
CA PHE A 17 -29.02 -2.42 46.28
C PHE A 17 -27.84 -2.97 45.48
N ALA A 18 -27.92 -4.24 45.09
CA ALA A 18 -27.04 -4.81 44.08
C ALA A 18 -27.05 -3.87 42.87
N ALA A 19 -25.91 -3.24 42.59
CA ALA A 19 -25.77 -2.34 41.46
C ALA A 19 -26.13 -3.11 40.18
N ASP A 20 -27.19 -2.71 39.49
CA ASP A 20 -27.58 -3.25 38.19
C ASP A 20 -26.39 -3.14 37.24
N GLN A 21 -25.79 -4.29 36.89
CA GLN A 21 -24.59 -4.35 36.06
C GLN A 21 -25.00 -4.41 34.59
N VAL A 22 -25.27 -3.26 34.01
CA VAL A 22 -25.67 -3.12 32.60
C VAL A 22 -24.51 -3.56 31.68
N PRO A 23 -24.75 -4.38 30.64
CA PRO A 23 -23.76 -4.76 29.65
C PRO A 23 -23.16 -3.56 28.93
N LEU A 24 -21.92 -3.70 28.46
CA LEU A 24 -21.24 -2.71 27.64
C LEU A 24 -21.66 -2.86 26.17
N PHE A 25 -21.94 -1.73 25.51
CA PHE A 25 -22.20 -1.69 24.08
C PHE A 25 -20.88 -1.65 23.31
N ASN A 26 -20.55 -2.74 22.63
CA ASN A 26 -19.20 -3.02 22.17
C ASN A 26 -18.99 -2.87 20.67
N ALA A 27 -19.98 -3.22 19.84
CA ALA A 27 -19.88 -3.02 18.39
C ALA A 27 -21.24 -2.89 17.74
N THR A 28 -21.28 -2.19 16.60
CA THR A 28 -22.44 -2.15 15.71
C THR A 28 -22.02 -2.56 14.30
N LEU A 29 -22.80 -3.42 13.67
CA LEU A 29 -22.67 -3.77 12.25
C LEU A 29 -23.89 -3.25 11.53
N SER A 30 -23.68 -2.48 10.47
CA SER A 30 -24.75 -1.92 9.65
C SER A 30 -24.69 -2.50 8.25
N VAL A 31 -25.77 -3.12 7.81
CA VAL A 31 -25.94 -3.64 6.43
C VAL A 31 -27.21 -3.02 5.86
N GLY A 32 -27.05 -1.99 5.02
CA GLY A 32 -28.17 -1.20 4.54
C GLY A 32 -28.88 -0.47 5.68
N LYS A 33 -30.17 -0.79 5.92
CA LYS A 33 -30.99 -0.23 7.01
C LYS A 33 -31.00 -1.09 8.27
N GLU A 34 -30.39 -2.27 8.23
CA GLU A 34 -30.34 -3.17 9.37
C GLU A 34 -29.12 -2.89 10.23
N HIS A 35 -29.34 -2.90 11.54
CA HIS A 35 -28.28 -2.73 12.54
C HIS A 35 -28.24 -3.97 13.43
N ARG A 36 -27.03 -4.46 13.67
CA ARG A 36 -26.74 -5.56 14.59
C ARG A 36 -25.77 -5.08 15.67
N PHE A 37 -25.90 -5.61 16.88
CA PHE A 37 -25.22 -5.09 18.05
C PHE A 37 -24.46 -6.19 18.79
N VAL A 38 -23.27 -5.87 19.27
CA VAL A 38 -22.49 -6.73 20.15
C VAL A 38 -22.47 -6.11 21.54
N LEU A 39 -22.84 -6.91 22.53
CA LEU A 39 -22.80 -6.56 23.95
C LEU A 39 -21.78 -7.44 24.67
N VAL A 40 -21.14 -6.88 25.70
CA VAL A 40 -20.19 -7.59 26.56
C VAL A 40 -20.64 -7.41 28.01
N ASP A 41 -20.81 -8.51 28.75
CA ASP A 41 -21.10 -8.43 30.18
C ASP A 41 -19.81 -8.20 31.00
N ARG A 42 -19.97 -8.01 32.32
CA ARG A 42 -18.82 -7.78 33.22
C ARG A 42 -17.92 -8.99 33.42
N GLU A 43 -18.40 -10.19 33.08
CA GLU A 43 -17.61 -11.42 33.09
C GLU A 43 -16.78 -11.57 31.78
N GLY A 44 -16.93 -10.62 30.84
CA GLY A 44 -16.25 -10.62 29.56
C GLY A 44 -16.92 -11.49 28.50
N LYS A 45 -18.10 -12.04 28.78
CA LYS A 45 -18.85 -12.83 27.80
C LYS A 45 -19.39 -11.89 26.74
N THR A 46 -19.14 -12.25 25.48
CA THR A 46 -19.54 -11.46 24.32
C THR A 46 -20.78 -12.09 23.66
N SER A 47 -21.73 -11.26 23.23
CA SER A 47 -22.88 -11.71 22.45
C SER A 47 -22.49 -12.01 20.99
N SER A 48 -23.28 -12.84 20.30
CA SER A 48 -23.34 -12.78 18.83
C SER A 48 -23.92 -11.44 18.37
N PHE A 49 -23.92 -11.16 17.07
CA PHE A 49 -24.57 -9.98 16.50
C PHE A 49 -26.09 -10.01 16.71
N LEU A 50 -26.57 -9.26 17.70
CA LEU A 50 -27.97 -9.20 18.11
C LEU A 50 -28.77 -8.22 17.26
N ALA A 51 -30.03 -8.53 16.96
CA ALA A 51 -31.02 -7.59 16.42
C ALA A 51 -31.83 -6.93 17.53
N LEU A 52 -32.54 -5.85 17.19
CA LEU A 52 -33.58 -5.29 18.04
C LEU A 52 -34.65 -6.35 18.33
N GLY A 53 -35.06 -6.46 19.59
CA GLY A 53 -35.98 -7.48 20.09
C GLY A 53 -35.29 -8.70 20.71
N GLU A 54 -34.01 -8.95 20.40
CA GLU A 54 -33.24 -10.04 21.00
C GLU A 54 -32.73 -9.66 22.40
N SER A 55 -32.23 -10.65 23.16
CA SER A 55 -31.84 -10.45 24.56
C SER A 55 -30.47 -11.03 24.87
N PHE A 56 -29.74 -10.37 25.76
CA PHE A 56 -28.43 -10.79 26.24
C PHE A 56 -28.26 -10.43 27.72
N ALA A 57 -27.73 -11.36 28.51
CA ALA A 57 -27.54 -11.21 29.97
C ALA A 57 -28.80 -10.69 30.72
N GLY A 58 -30.00 -11.05 30.23
CA GLY A 58 -31.27 -10.61 30.81
C GLY A 58 -31.75 -9.21 30.38
N TYR A 59 -31.06 -8.56 29.44
CA TYR A 59 -31.46 -7.29 28.83
C TYR A 59 -31.98 -7.50 27.42
N LYS A 60 -33.13 -6.90 27.10
CA LYS A 60 -33.73 -6.93 25.75
C LYS A 60 -33.40 -5.66 24.98
N LEU A 61 -32.99 -5.79 23.72
CA LEU A 61 -32.70 -4.64 22.86
C LEU A 61 -34.01 -4.00 22.38
N LYS A 62 -34.25 -2.75 22.73
CA LYS A 62 -35.55 -2.07 22.50
C LYS A 62 -35.50 -1.13 21.30
N GLY A 63 -34.42 -0.38 21.15
CA GLY A 63 -34.30 0.63 20.10
C GLY A 63 -32.86 1.07 19.92
N TYR A 64 -32.56 1.60 18.73
CA TYR A 64 -31.27 2.19 18.41
C TYR A 64 -31.48 3.47 17.61
N ASP A 65 -30.88 4.55 18.05
CA ASP A 65 -30.85 5.81 17.31
C ASP A 65 -29.52 5.93 16.54
N PRO A 66 -29.54 5.79 15.20
CA PRO A 66 -28.33 5.87 14.39
C PRO A 66 -27.72 7.28 14.35
N LYS A 67 -28.47 8.34 14.70
CA LYS A 67 -27.95 9.72 14.72
C LYS A 67 -27.12 10.00 15.97
N THR A 68 -27.52 9.42 17.10
CA THR A 68 -26.87 9.64 18.40
C THR A 68 -26.00 8.46 18.84
N GLY A 69 -26.10 7.31 18.15
CA GLY A 69 -25.36 6.09 18.48
C GLY A 69 -25.81 5.45 19.79
N VAL A 70 -27.01 5.77 20.26
CA VAL A 70 -27.56 5.29 21.54
C VAL A 70 -28.36 4.01 21.32
N LEU A 71 -27.99 2.95 22.03
CA LEU A 71 -28.73 1.69 22.13
C LEU A 71 -29.53 1.66 23.43
N GLU A 72 -30.81 1.34 23.33
CA GLU A 72 -31.72 1.19 24.46
C GLU A 72 -31.89 -0.29 24.82
N LEU A 73 -31.56 -0.63 26.07
CA LEU A 73 -31.76 -1.96 26.65
C LEU A 73 -32.85 -1.91 27.70
N GLU A 74 -33.70 -2.93 27.76
CA GLU A 74 -34.75 -3.04 28.76
C GLU A 74 -34.56 -4.28 29.64
N ARG A 75 -34.64 -4.10 30.95
CA ARG A 75 -34.67 -5.20 31.92
C ARG A 75 -35.65 -4.86 33.04
N GLN A 76 -36.59 -5.76 33.31
CA GLN A 76 -37.61 -5.60 34.36
C GLN A 76 -38.36 -4.24 34.29
N GLY A 77 -38.68 -3.78 33.08
CA GLY A 77 -39.37 -2.50 32.85
C GLY A 77 -38.51 -1.24 32.97
N ARG A 78 -37.21 -1.36 33.29
CA ARG A 78 -36.26 -0.24 33.27
C ARG A 78 -35.51 -0.19 31.94
N VAL A 79 -35.46 0.99 31.35
CA VAL A 79 -34.71 1.26 30.11
C VAL A 79 -33.35 1.87 30.46
N HIS A 80 -32.30 1.26 29.96
CA HIS A 80 -30.92 1.70 30.06
C HIS A 80 -30.45 2.19 28.69
N ARG A 81 -29.82 3.37 28.65
CA ARG A 81 -29.27 3.97 27.44
C ARG A 81 -27.76 3.79 27.43
N LEU A 82 -27.26 3.15 26.39
CA LEU A 82 -25.85 2.85 26.21
C LEU A 82 -25.34 3.54 24.95
N THR A 83 -24.20 4.21 25.06
CA THR A 83 -23.42 4.66 23.91
C THR A 83 -22.33 3.63 23.63
N LEU A 84 -21.91 3.54 22.36
CA LEU A 84 -20.79 2.68 21.98
C LEU A 84 -19.57 3.08 22.81
N VAL A 85 -18.95 2.10 23.47
CA VAL A 85 -17.73 2.35 24.25
C VAL A 85 -16.62 2.70 23.26
N ALA A 86 -15.98 3.86 23.44
CA ALA A 86 -14.96 4.37 22.51
C ALA A 86 -13.74 3.43 22.34
N ASP A 87 -13.49 2.57 23.32
CA ASP A 87 -12.43 1.55 23.34
C ASP A 87 -12.92 0.14 22.99
N ALA A 88 -14.22 -0.05 22.82
CA ALA A 88 -14.75 -1.33 22.40
C ALA A 88 -14.63 -1.45 20.88
N ALA A 89 -13.63 -2.23 20.45
CA ALA A 89 -13.34 -2.56 19.05
C ALA A 89 -12.71 -1.46 18.17
N THR A 90 -11.95 -0.51 18.72
CA THR A 90 -11.22 0.50 17.92
C THR A 90 -9.71 0.30 17.83
N LYS A 91 -9.14 -0.79 18.37
CA LYS A 91 -7.74 -1.12 18.04
C LYS A 91 -7.57 -1.63 16.60
N ASP A 92 -8.60 -2.27 16.02
CA ASP A 92 -8.46 -2.98 14.74
C ASP A 92 -9.64 -2.84 13.76
N ALA A 93 -10.64 -1.98 14.03
CA ALA A 93 -11.67 -1.68 13.04
C ALA A 93 -11.12 -0.69 11.99
N PRO A 94 -11.10 -1.04 10.69
CA PRO A 94 -10.66 -0.10 9.67
C PRO A 94 -11.56 1.13 9.70
N ALA A 95 -10.97 2.31 9.91
CA ALA A 95 -11.67 3.56 9.69
C ALA A 95 -12.24 3.54 8.27
N ALA A 96 -13.44 4.10 8.07
CA ALA A 96 -13.99 4.27 6.73
C ALA A 96 -12.93 4.98 5.87
N ALA A 97 -12.58 4.34 4.76
CA ALA A 97 -11.59 4.82 3.82
C ALA A 97 -11.96 6.23 3.35
N ILE A 98 -11.19 7.23 3.76
CA ILE A 98 -11.39 8.59 3.28
C ILE A 98 -10.68 8.65 1.92
N PRO A 99 -11.37 9.04 0.83
CA PRO A 99 -10.73 9.23 -0.46
C PRO A 99 -9.56 10.21 -0.31
N ALA A 100 -8.40 9.84 -0.84
CA ALA A 100 -7.25 10.72 -0.87
C ALA A 100 -7.47 11.89 -1.85
N THR A 101 -6.89 13.04 -1.52
CA THR A 101 -6.84 14.20 -2.43
C THR A 101 -5.48 14.31 -3.10
N ILE A 102 -5.40 15.06 -4.21
CA ILE A 102 -4.11 15.32 -4.88
C ILE A 102 -3.09 15.95 -3.91
N ALA A 103 -3.56 16.84 -3.01
CA ALA A 103 -2.70 17.44 -2.01
C ALA A 103 -2.13 16.41 -1.01
N ASP A 104 -2.91 15.40 -0.62
CA ASP A 104 -2.43 14.30 0.23
C ASP A 104 -1.33 13.50 -0.49
N ALA A 105 -1.54 13.16 -1.77
CA ALA A 105 -0.55 12.45 -2.58
C ALA A 105 0.74 13.27 -2.75
N GLU A 106 0.64 14.55 -3.11
CA GLU A 106 1.80 15.43 -3.27
C GLU A 106 2.60 15.58 -1.97
N ALA A 107 1.92 15.66 -0.82
CA ALA A 107 2.59 15.74 0.48
C ALA A 107 3.43 14.49 0.77
N VAL A 108 2.92 13.30 0.42
CA VAL A 108 3.65 12.04 0.57
C VAL A 108 4.80 11.94 -0.42
N LEU A 109 4.57 12.24 -1.69
CA LEU A 109 5.61 12.20 -2.73
C LEU A 109 6.79 13.13 -2.39
N ASN A 110 6.51 14.31 -1.83
CA ASN A 110 7.55 15.22 -1.37
C ASN A 110 8.36 14.62 -0.21
N LYS A 111 7.71 13.99 0.78
CA LYS A 111 8.39 13.30 1.90
C LYS A 111 9.23 12.10 1.44
N MET A 112 8.82 11.45 0.35
CA MET A 112 9.56 10.36 -0.28
C MET A 112 10.75 10.84 -1.12
N HIS A 113 10.94 12.16 -1.27
CA HIS A 113 11.91 12.75 -2.21
C HIS A 113 11.68 12.27 -3.66
N PHE A 114 10.40 12.13 -4.06
CA PHE A 114 10.01 11.63 -5.37
C PHE A 114 10.61 12.44 -6.52
N GLU A 115 10.70 13.75 -6.38
CA GLU A 115 11.25 14.65 -7.40
C GLU A 115 12.71 14.32 -7.70
N GLU A 116 13.53 14.16 -6.66
CA GLU A 116 14.93 13.76 -6.81
C GLU A 116 15.07 12.35 -7.40
N MET A 117 14.24 11.40 -6.94
CA MET A 117 14.23 10.04 -7.50
C MET A 117 13.86 10.04 -8.99
N MET A 118 12.84 10.82 -9.36
CA MET A 118 12.38 10.96 -10.74
C MET A 118 13.43 11.66 -11.60
N GLU A 119 14.08 12.71 -11.12
CA GLU A 119 15.18 13.37 -11.84
C GLU A 119 16.32 12.41 -12.13
N ARG A 120 16.75 11.61 -11.15
CA ARG A 120 17.78 10.58 -11.34
C ARG A 120 17.34 9.52 -12.35
N ALA A 121 16.10 9.04 -12.25
CA ALA A 121 15.55 8.05 -13.18
C ALA A 121 15.47 8.58 -14.61
N LEU A 122 14.95 9.80 -14.78
CA LEU A 122 14.88 10.49 -16.07
C LEU A 122 16.26 10.76 -16.64
N ALA A 123 17.25 11.14 -15.83
CA ALA A 123 18.62 11.33 -16.28
C ALA A 123 19.23 10.02 -16.82
N LEU A 124 19.03 8.90 -16.12
CA LEU A 124 19.46 7.59 -16.57
C LEU A 124 18.79 7.20 -17.91
N GLN A 125 17.48 7.42 -18.01
CA GLN A 125 16.71 7.11 -19.21
C GLN A 125 17.11 7.99 -20.40
N LYS A 126 17.31 9.29 -20.19
CA LYS A 126 17.84 10.21 -21.20
C LYS A 126 19.20 9.75 -21.73
N LYS A 127 20.10 9.30 -20.85
CA LYS A 127 21.40 8.76 -21.26
C LYS A 127 21.27 7.50 -22.13
N MET A 128 20.36 6.59 -21.78
CA MET A 128 20.11 5.39 -22.58
C MET A 128 19.53 5.74 -23.96
N ILE A 129 18.54 6.63 -24.00
CA ILE A 129 17.90 7.07 -25.24
C ILE A 129 18.90 7.80 -26.14
N ALA A 130 19.71 8.69 -25.58
CA ALA A 130 20.76 9.38 -26.32
C ALA A 130 21.75 8.39 -26.97
N GLY A 131 22.16 7.35 -26.24
CA GLY A 131 23.01 6.29 -26.79
C GLY A 131 22.34 5.49 -27.93
N GLN A 132 21.05 5.19 -27.80
CA GLN A 132 20.29 4.55 -28.89
C GLN A 132 20.18 5.46 -30.12
N PHE A 133 19.89 6.74 -29.92
CA PHE A 133 19.81 7.69 -31.03
C PHE A 133 21.15 7.88 -31.72
N GLU A 134 22.26 7.95 -30.97
CA GLU A 134 23.61 8.00 -31.56
C GLU A 134 23.89 6.78 -32.44
N GLN A 135 23.48 5.58 -32.01
CA GLN A 135 23.62 4.37 -32.82
C GLN A 135 22.76 4.41 -34.09
N VAL A 136 21.53 4.90 -34.00
CA VAL A 136 20.62 5.08 -35.16
C VAL A 136 21.22 6.07 -36.14
N THR A 137 21.66 7.25 -35.68
CA THR A 137 22.30 8.28 -36.51
C THR A 137 23.53 7.72 -37.22
N LYS A 138 24.43 7.03 -36.49
CA LYS A 138 25.62 6.40 -37.08
C LYS A 138 25.25 5.40 -38.18
N ARG A 139 24.19 4.61 -37.97
CA ARG A 139 23.70 3.66 -38.97
C ARG A 139 23.12 4.35 -40.20
N MET A 140 22.38 5.44 -40.02
CA MET A 140 21.82 6.23 -41.13
C MET A 140 22.94 6.85 -41.98
N THR A 141 23.94 7.46 -41.35
CA THR A 141 25.10 8.03 -42.07
C THR A 141 25.89 6.93 -42.80
N ALA A 142 26.06 5.75 -42.19
CA ALA A 142 26.70 4.61 -42.84
C ALA A 142 25.88 4.06 -44.04
N GLN A 143 24.58 4.32 -44.08
CA GLN A 143 23.68 3.96 -45.19
C GLN A 143 23.55 5.08 -46.24
N GLY A 144 24.36 6.14 -46.13
CA GLY A 144 24.43 7.22 -47.11
C GLY A 144 23.55 8.44 -46.81
N ALA A 145 22.94 8.53 -45.62
CA ALA A 145 22.25 9.75 -45.21
C ALA A 145 23.24 10.89 -44.96
N ASP A 146 22.85 12.11 -45.33
CA ASP A 146 23.66 13.31 -45.07
C ASP A 146 23.88 13.51 -43.56
N PRO A 147 25.11 13.77 -43.10
CA PRO A 147 25.41 13.95 -41.68
C PRO A 147 24.65 15.11 -41.00
N ALA A 148 24.40 16.20 -41.71
CA ALA A 148 23.68 17.35 -41.16
C ALA A 148 22.18 17.05 -41.02
N GLU A 149 21.59 16.36 -42.00
CA GLU A 149 20.20 15.87 -41.92
C GLU A 149 20.02 14.86 -40.79
N ALA A 150 20.96 13.92 -40.64
CA ALA A 150 20.93 12.92 -39.58
C ALA A 150 21.05 13.57 -38.17
N ALA A 151 21.91 14.58 -38.02
CA ALA A 151 22.03 15.35 -36.78
C ALA A 151 20.77 16.17 -36.45
N ALA A 152 20.16 16.80 -37.46
CA ALA A 152 18.90 17.51 -37.28
C ALA A 152 17.76 16.57 -36.86
N PHE A 153 17.69 15.38 -37.46
CA PHE A 153 16.73 14.34 -37.08
C PHE A 153 16.95 13.85 -35.65
N GLN A 154 18.20 13.59 -35.26
CA GLN A 154 18.55 13.22 -33.89
C GLN A 154 18.11 14.27 -32.86
N LYS A 155 18.35 15.56 -33.15
CA LYS A 155 17.91 16.66 -32.28
C LYS A 155 16.40 16.66 -32.14
N LYS A 156 15.66 16.53 -33.26
CA LYS A 156 14.19 16.49 -33.25
C LYS A 156 13.65 15.33 -32.40
N MET A 157 14.21 14.12 -32.55
CA MET A 157 13.83 12.97 -31.73
C MET A 157 14.11 13.22 -30.24
N THR A 158 15.26 13.81 -29.92
CA THR A 158 15.64 14.12 -28.54
C THR A 158 14.67 15.14 -27.93
N ASP A 159 14.37 16.22 -28.64
CA ASP A 159 13.45 17.27 -28.18
C ASP A 159 12.04 16.69 -27.92
N GLU A 160 11.54 15.82 -28.81
CA GLU A 160 10.23 15.18 -28.66
C GLU A 160 10.18 14.26 -27.41
N VAL A 161 11.21 13.45 -27.20
CA VAL A 161 11.31 12.59 -26.01
C VAL A 161 11.39 13.43 -24.74
N LEU A 162 12.17 14.51 -24.74
CA LEU A 162 12.28 15.40 -23.58
C LEU A 162 10.95 16.07 -23.26
N ALA A 163 10.18 16.47 -24.27
CA ALA A 163 8.84 17.02 -24.10
C ALA A 163 7.86 15.98 -23.51
N ALA A 164 7.94 14.73 -23.94
CA ALA A 164 7.12 13.64 -23.41
C ALA A 164 7.48 13.24 -21.96
N LEU A 165 8.72 13.49 -21.54
CA LEU A 165 9.23 13.19 -20.20
C LEU A 165 9.22 14.42 -19.28
N ASP A 166 8.21 15.29 -19.42
CA ASP A 166 8.07 16.45 -18.56
C ASP A 166 7.84 16.03 -17.10
N ALA A 167 8.74 16.48 -16.21
CA ALA A 167 8.74 16.10 -14.80
C ALA A 167 7.47 16.57 -14.06
N LYS A 168 6.90 17.72 -14.44
CA LYS A 168 5.70 18.24 -13.77
C LYS A 168 4.47 17.42 -14.14
N GLN A 169 4.33 17.11 -15.43
CA GLN A 169 3.25 16.26 -15.93
C GLN A 169 3.34 14.86 -15.31
N LEU A 170 4.53 14.27 -15.27
CA LEU A 170 4.76 12.98 -14.64
C LEU A 170 4.42 13.00 -13.14
N LYS A 171 4.82 14.04 -12.39
CA LYS A 171 4.44 14.20 -10.98
C LYS A 171 2.92 14.27 -10.82
N ALA A 172 2.23 15.05 -11.67
CA ALA A 172 0.78 15.16 -11.62
C ALA A 172 0.07 13.82 -11.92
N ASP A 173 0.55 13.07 -12.89
CA ASP A 173 -0.02 11.77 -13.24
C ASP A 173 0.27 10.71 -12.16
N VAL A 174 1.44 10.75 -11.52
CA VAL A 174 1.75 9.91 -10.35
C VAL A 174 0.87 10.28 -9.16
N SER A 175 0.65 11.56 -8.89
CA SER A 175 -0.28 11.98 -7.82
C SER A 175 -1.70 11.45 -8.05
N LYS A 176 -2.19 11.45 -9.30
CA LYS A 176 -3.49 10.83 -9.64
C LYS A 176 -3.50 9.33 -9.36
N ILE A 177 -2.48 8.61 -9.79
CA ILE A 177 -2.34 7.17 -9.52
C ILE A 177 -2.38 6.91 -8.01
N TYR A 178 -1.71 7.72 -7.21
CA TYR A 178 -1.70 7.56 -5.75
C TYR A 178 -3.09 7.70 -5.13
N ILE A 179 -3.91 8.66 -5.58
CA ILE A 179 -5.26 8.85 -5.01
C ILE A 179 -6.27 7.79 -5.49
N GLU A 180 -6.00 7.13 -6.61
CA GLU A 180 -6.81 6.02 -7.13
C GLU A 180 -6.51 4.72 -6.39
N VAL A 181 -5.28 4.55 -5.92
CA VAL A 181 -4.79 3.30 -5.30
C VAL A 181 -4.84 3.35 -3.77
N PHE A 182 -4.60 4.52 -3.18
CA PHE A 182 -4.47 4.66 -1.73
C PHE A 182 -5.54 5.59 -1.16
N THR A 183 -6.00 5.22 0.03
CA THR A 183 -6.82 6.09 0.88
C THR A 183 -5.98 7.17 1.53
N LYS A 184 -6.64 8.22 2.05
CA LYS A 184 -5.95 9.29 2.78
C LYS A 184 -5.15 8.72 3.96
N GLN A 185 -5.72 7.80 4.72
CA GLN A 185 -5.08 7.24 5.91
C GLN A 185 -3.81 6.46 5.57
N GLU A 186 -3.82 5.69 4.48
CA GLU A 186 -2.65 4.95 4.01
C GLU A 186 -1.56 5.91 3.54
N LEU A 187 -1.91 6.95 2.79
CA LEU A 187 -0.97 7.99 2.39
C LEU A 187 -0.36 8.69 3.61
N ASP A 188 -1.15 9.05 4.61
CA ASP A 188 -0.67 9.66 5.85
C ASP A 188 0.34 8.75 6.57
N GLN A 189 0.06 7.44 6.65
CA GLN A 189 0.95 6.45 7.27
C GLN A 189 2.25 6.27 6.49
N ILE A 190 2.18 6.18 5.16
CA ILE A 190 3.36 6.12 4.28
C ILE A 190 4.22 7.37 4.49
N GLY A 191 3.59 8.54 4.44
CA GLY A 191 4.26 9.82 4.69
C GLY A 191 4.90 9.87 6.08
N ALA A 192 4.20 9.43 7.12
CA ALA A 192 4.72 9.39 8.49
C ALA A 192 5.97 8.49 8.59
N PHE A 193 5.94 7.30 7.98
CA PHE A 193 7.08 6.40 7.95
C PHE A 193 8.32 7.07 7.33
N PHE A 194 8.19 7.71 6.16
CA PHE A 194 9.32 8.35 5.48
C PHE A 194 9.87 9.59 6.21
N THR A 195 9.10 10.19 7.13
CA THR A 195 9.62 11.25 8.01
C THR A 195 10.44 10.72 9.20
N THR A 196 10.42 9.41 9.47
CA THR A 196 11.23 8.84 10.55
C THR A 196 12.70 8.70 10.14
N PRO A 197 13.66 8.71 11.10
CA PRO A 197 15.06 8.41 10.80
C PRO A 197 15.24 7.05 10.11
N LEU A 198 14.42 6.06 10.47
CA LEU A 198 14.44 4.74 9.85
C LEU A 198 13.99 4.80 8.39
N GLY A 199 12.89 5.49 8.10
CA GLY A 199 12.35 5.65 6.75
C GLY A 199 13.33 6.36 5.82
N GLY A 200 13.90 7.49 6.27
CA GLY A 200 14.93 8.20 5.50
C GLY A 200 16.18 7.35 5.26
N MET A 201 16.66 6.62 6.28
CA MET A 201 17.78 5.69 6.14
C MET A 201 17.49 4.57 5.15
N LEU A 202 16.29 3.98 5.20
CA LEU A 202 15.89 2.91 4.29
C LEU A 202 15.82 3.41 2.84
N SER A 203 15.20 4.57 2.60
CA SER A 203 15.16 5.21 1.27
C SER A 203 16.56 5.46 0.71
N ALA A 204 17.47 5.98 1.53
CA ALA A 204 18.84 6.26 1.12
C ALA A 204 19.66 4.98 0.81
N LYS A 205 19.41 3.89 1.54
CA LYS A 205 20.18 2.63 1.39
C LYS A 205 19.61 1.67 0.35
N GLN A 206 18.33 1.77 0.00
CA GLN A 206 17.73 0.90 -1.01
C GLN A 206 18.47 0.89 -2.36
N PRO A 207 18.85 2.05 -2.95
CA PRO A 207 19.64 2.07 -4.18
C PRO A 207 21.00 1.36 -4.04
N VAL A 208 21.66 1.50 -2.89
CA VAL A 208 22.96 0.85 -2.62
C VAL A 208 22.81 -0.67 -2.52
N VAL A 209 21.70 -1.14 -1.94
CA VAL A 209 21.38 -2.58 -1.90
C VAL A 209 21.17 -3.11 -3.31
N GLN A 210 20.42 -2.39 -4.16
CA GLN A 210 20.20 -2.76 -5.56
C GLN A 210 21.52 -2.78 -6.36
N GLU A 211 22.39 -1.79 -6.19
CA GLU A 211 23.71 -1.74 -6.81
C GLU A 211 24.57 -2.96 -6.43
N LYS A 212 24.64 -3.28 -5.13
CA LYS A 212 25.37 -4.45 -4.64
C LYS A 212 24.80 -5.76 -5.15
N LEU A 213 23.47 -5.88 -5.23
CA LEU A 213 22.82 -7.04 -5.82
C LEU A 213 23.20 -7.19 -7.30
N GLY A 214 23.23 -6.10 -8.06
CA GLY A 214 23.70 -6.08 -9.44
C GLY A 214 25.12 -6.62 -9.59
N ALA A 215 26.05 -6.18 -8.72
CA ALA A 215 27.42 -6.68 -8.71
C ALA A 215 27.50 -8.19 -8.40
N VAL A 216 26.69 -8.69 -7.47
CA VAL A 216 26.60 -10.12 -7.16
C VAL A 216 26.11 -10.93 -8.37
N VAL A 217 25.07 -10.47 -9.05
CA VAL A 217 24.54 -11.12 -10.25
C VAL A 217 25.58 -11.13 -11.38
N ALA A 218 26.28 -10.01 -11.59
CA ALA A 218 27.35 -9.93 -12.58
C ALA A 218 28.50 -10.90 -12.29
N GLY A 219 28.92 -11.03 -11.03
CA GLY A 219 29.93 -12.00 -10.60
C GLY A 219 29.50 -13.45 -10.88
N ARG A 220 28.28 -13.81 -10.50
CA ARG A 220 27.71 -15.15 -10.79
C ARG A 220 27.65 -15.43 -12.29
N MET A 221 27.30 -14.43 -13.10
CA MET A 221 27.28 -14.58 -14.55
C MET A 221 28.69 -14.85 -15.09
N ALA A 222 29.71 -14.11 -14.62
CA ALA A 222 31.10 -14.31 -15.02
C ALA A 222 31.60 -15.73 -14.70
N GLU A 223 31.20 -16.31 -13.57
CA GLU A 223 31.54 -17.69 -13.19
C GLU A 223 30.87 -18.75 -14.10
N VAL A 224 29.66 -18.49 -14.57
CA VAL A 224 28.88 -19.42 -15.40
C VAL A 224 29.27 -19.34 -16.88
N MET A 225 29.71 -18.17 -17.37
CA MET A 225 30.02 -17.93 -18.77
C MET A 225 31.00 -18.95 -19.40
N PRO A 226 32.12 -19.34 -18.77
CA PRO A 226 33.01 -20.37 -19.32
C PRO A 226 32.33 -21.72 -19.52
N ARG A 227 31.43 -22.11 -18.61
CA ARG A 227 30.67 -23.37 -18.73
C ARG A 227 29.69 -23.32 -19.89
N VAL A 228 28.98 -22.19 -20.04
CA VAL A 228 28.07 -21.97 -21.17
C VAL A 228 28.82 -21.99 -22.50
N GLN A 229 29.99 -21.36 -22.58
CA GLN A 229 30.86 -21.41 -23.76
C GLN A 229 31.29 -22.85 -24.09
N LYS A 230 31.68 -23.62 -23.07
CA LYS A 230 32.05 -25.04 -23.24
C LYS A 230 30.88 -25.86 -23.78
N MET A 231 29.69 -25.72 -23.20
CA MET A 231 28.48 -26.39 -23.69
C MET A 231 28.16 -26.02 -25.14
N GLY A 232 28.33 -24.75 -25.51
CA GLY A 232 28.15 -24.30 -26.89
C GLY A 232 29.15 -24.95 -27.86
N ALA A 233 30.41 -25.05 -27.46
CA ALA A 233 31.45 -25.72 -28.25
C ALA A 233 31.19 -27.22 -28.41
N GLU A 234 30.81 -27.91 -27.32
CA GLU A 234 30.44 -29.34 -27.33
C GLU A 234 29.24 -29.61 -28.25
N PHE A 235 28.21 -28.77 -28.19
CA PHE A 235 27.05 -28.86 -29.07
C PHE A 235 27.42 -28.66 -30.55
N ALA A 236 28.23 -27.64 -30.86
CA ALA A 236 28.69 -27.40 -32.23
C ALA A 236 29.51 -28.57 -32.79
N ALA A 237 30.39 -29.15 -31.97
CA ALA A 237 31.17 -30.33 -32.33
C ALA A 237 30.27 -31.55 -32.61
N ALA A 238 29.29 -31.81 -31.76
CA ALA A 238 28.33 -32.90 -31.95
C ALA A 238 27.50 -32.75 -33.24
N GLN A 239 27.10 -31.52 -33.58
CA GLN A 239 26.34 -31.25 -34.80
C GLN A 239 27.19 -31.42 -36.06
N LYS A 240 28.48 -31.05 -36.01
CA LYS A 240 29.42 -31.29 -37.10
C LYS A 240 29.64 -32.79 -37.31
N ALA A 241 29.87 -33.55 -36.24
CA ALA A 241 30.03 -35.00 -36.31
C ALA A 241 28.80 -35.72 -36.89
N LYS A 242 27.58 -35.27 -36.56
CA LYS A 242 26.34 -35.80 -37.16
C LYS A 242 26.22 -35.51 -38.66
N ARG A 243 26.64 -34.32 -39.11
CA ARG A 243 26.62 -33.96 -40.54
C ARG A 243 27.65 -34.77 -41.32
N ASP A 244 28.84 -34.93 -40.78
CA ASP A 244 29.93 -35.68 -41.42
C ASP A 244 29.64 -37.20 -41.42
N GLY A 245 28.98 -37.72 -40.37
CA GLY A 245 28.54 -39.11 -40.30
C GLY A 245 27.35 -39.46 -41.20
N ALA A 246 26.51 -38.48 -41.58
CA ALA A 246 25.42 -38.68 -42.52
C ALA A 246 25.88 -38.65 -44.00
N GLY A 247 27.10 -38.18 -44.29
CA GLY A 247 27.69 -38.18 -45.63
C GLY A 247 28.39 -39.49 -46.04
N GLY A 248 28.46 -40.47 -45.13
CA GLY A 248 29.18 -41.74 -45.32
C GLY A 248 28.28 -42.94 -45.59
N THR A 249 27.45 -42.91 -46.64
CA THR A 249 26.98 -44.16 -47.27
C THR A 249 27.53 -44.20 -48.69
N PRO A 250 28.61 -44.97 -48.96
CA PRO A 250 29.10 -45.14 -50.32
C PRO A 250 28.15 -46.07 -51.10
N ALA A 251 27.93 -45.69 -52.36
CA ALA A 251 27.10 -46.39 -53.33
C ALA A 251 27.39 -47.90 -53.43
N SER A 252 26.33 -48.73 -53.38
CA SER A 252 26.36 -50.06 -53.98
C SER A 252 25.88 -49.97 -55.43
N LYS A 253 26.83 -50.24 -56.33
CA LYS A 253 26.68 -50.42 -57.78
C LYS A 253 25.54 -51.38 -58.16
N LYS A 254 24.82 -51.03 -59.23
CA LYS A 254 24.33 -51.99 -60.24
C LYS A 254 24.54 -51.41 -61.62
#